data_AF-A0A969WJ87-F1
#
_entry.id   AF-A0A969WJ87-F1
#
_cell.length_a   1.000
_cell.length_b   1.000
_cell.length_c   1.000
_cell.angle_alpha   90.00
_cell.angle_beta   90.00
_cell.angle_gamma   90.00
#
_symmetry.space_group_name_H-M   'P 1'
#
loop_
_entity.id
_entity.type
_entity.pdbx_description
1 polymer ?
#
loop_
_entity_poly.entity_id
_entity_poly.type
_entity_poly.pdbx_seq_one_letter_code
_entity_poly.pdbx_strand_id
1 'polypeptide(L)'
;MAGFWHKAPAYFGLLAAAGTLVLWLVGLFYLPPGSWLAAGAMILLSLVAGYASVRKRPYLLTLAALLSFFPVGYYLLGTPEWFRWIGILNLLLFVVSGGIFLVKFANNRNLKQIIEVD
;
A
#
# COMPACT_ATOMS: atom_id res chain seq x y z
N MET A 1 -2.14 -24.06 -17.10
CA MET A 1 -2.75 -22.82 -16.57
C MET A 1 -2.43 -22.53 -15.09
N ALA A 2 -1.75 -23.41 -14.35
CA ALA A 2 -1.41 -23.18 -12.93
C ALA A 2 -0.30 -22.13 -12.65
N GLY A 3 0.47 -21.72 -13.67
CA GLY A 3 1.61 -20.80 -13.49
C GLY A 3 1.26 -19.32 -13.38
N PHE A 4 0.12 -18.88 -13.91
CA PHE A 4 -0.28 -17.46 -13.93
C PHE A 4 -0.67 -16.97 -12.52
N TRP A 5 -1.52 -17.75 -11.83
CA TRP A 5 -2.02 -17.43 -10.50
C TRP A 5 -0.93 -17.34 -9.43
N HIS A 6 0.16 -18.09 -9.57
CA HIS A 6 1.31 -18.01 -8.65
C HIS A 6 2.15 -16.74 -8.80
N LYS A 7 2.10 -16.08 -9.96
CA LYS A 7 2.86 -14.85 -10.25
C LYS A 7 1.98 -13.60 -10.21
N ALA A 8 0.66 -13.76 -10.33
CA ALA A 8 -0.33 -12.70 -10.22
C ALA A 8 -0.08 -11.69 -9.09
N PRO A 9 0.18 -12.08 -7.82
CA PRO A 9 0.41 -11.10 -6.74
C PRO A 9 1.64 -10.22 -6.97
N ALA A 10 2.69 -10.76 -7.59
CA ALA A 10 3.89 -9.99 -7.90
C ALA A 10 3.62 -8.95 -9.01
N TYR A 11 2.82 -9.31 -10.02
CA TYR A 11 2.41 -8.38 -11.08
C TYR A 11 1.52 -7.26 -10.54
N PHE A 12 0.56 -7.57 -9.66
CA PHE A 12 -0.28 -6.55 -9.03
C PHE A 12 0.54 -5.60 -8.17
N GLY A 13 1.51 -6.10 -7.39
CA GLY A 13 2.41 -5.26 -6.60
C GLY A 13 3.29 -4.37 -7.48
N LEU A 14 3.75 -4.87 -8.63
CA LEU A 14 4.57 -4.11 -9.57
C LEU A 14 3.76 -3.02 -10.29
N LEU A 15 2.53 -3.34 -10.69
CA LEU A 15 1.60 -2.37 -11.29
C LEU A 15 1.22 -1.27 -10.30
N ALA A 16 0.94 -1.63 -9.04
CA ALA A 16 0.66 -0.66 -7.99
C ALA A 16 1.86 0.26 -7.73
N ALA A 17 3.08 -0.30 -7.69
CA ALA A 17 4.32 0.46 -7.55
C ALA A 17 4.54 1.39 -8.74
N ALA A 18 4.40 0.90 -9.98
CA ALA A 18 4.57 1.69 -11.19
C ALA A 18 3.53 2.82 -11.30
N GLY A 19 2.26 2.52 -11.02
CA GLY A 19 1.19 3.53 -10.99
C GLY A 19 1.45 4.62 -9.95
N THR A 20 1.90 4.23 -8.75
CA THR A 20 2.28 5.17 -7.69
C THR A 20 3.46 6.05 -8.13
N LEU A 21 4.49 5.45 -8.74
CA LEU A 21 5.67 6.16 -9.21
C LEU A 21 5.31 7.21 -10.27
N VAL A 22 4.51 6.83 -11.27
CA VAL A 22 4.01 7.77 -12.30
C VAL A 22 3.19 8.88 -11.68
N LEU A 23 2.27 8.54 -10.77
CA LEU A 23 1.41 9.50 -10.09
C LEU A 23 2.21 10.57 -9.36
N TRP A 24 3.23 10.18 -8.59
CA TRP A 24 4.04 11.11 -7.82
C TRP A 24 5.05 11.88 -8.68
N LEU A 25 5.56 11.28 -9.77
CA LEU A 25 6.38 12.00 -10.76
C LEU A 25 5.57 13.09 -11.46
N VAL A 26 4.34 12.80 -11.88
CA VAL A 26 3.43 13.82 -12.41
C VAL A 26 3.09 14.84 -11.32
N GLY A 27 2.84 14.36 -10.11
CA GLY A 27 2.56 15.21 -8.95
C GLY A 27 3.63 16.26 -8.69
N LEU A 28 4.92 15.98 -8.92
CA LEU A 28 5.99 16.98 -8.74
C LEU A 28 5.78 18.26 -9.56
N PHE A 29 5.06 18.21 -10.68
CA PHE A 29 4.77 19.37 -11.52
C PHE A 29 3.51 20.15 -11.11
N TYR A 30 2.62 19.53 -10.32
CA TYR A 30 1.31 20.09 -9.96
C TYR A 30 1.12 20.31 -8.46
N LEU A 31 2.05 19.83 -7.62
CA LEU A 31 1.96 19.91 -6.18
C LEU A 31 2.45 21.27 -5.65
N PRO A 32 1.84 21.80 -4.58
CA PRO A 32 2.28 23.03 -3.93
C PRO A 32 3.76 22.99 -3.49
N PRO A 33 4.43 24.15 -3.39
CA PRO A 33 5.76 24.24 -2.77
C PRO A 33 5.71 23.70 -1.33
N GLY A 34 6.63 22.81 -0.98
CA GLY A 34 6.65 22.11 0.32
C GLY A 34 6.16 20.65 0.28
N SER A 35 5.48 20.23 -0.79
CA SER A 35 5.05 18.84 -0.98
C SER A 35 6.16 17.89 -1.41
N TRP A 36 7.34 18.42 -1.75
CA TRP A 36 8.39 17.69 -2.46
C TRP A 36 9.01 16.58 -1.61
N LEU A 37 9.05 16.77 -0.28
CA LEU A 37 9.44 15.73 0.68
C LEU A 37 8.49 14.54 0.67
N ALA A 38 7.18 14.79 0.67
CA ALA A 38 6.17 13.74 0.60
C ALA A 38 6.24 13.00 -0.75
N ALA A 39 6.39 13.75 -1.86
CA ALA A 39 6.54 13.16 -3.19
C ALA A 39 7.82 12.30 -3.30
N GLY A 40 8.95 12.81 -2.82
CA GLY A 40 10.22 12.07 -2.80
C GLY A 40 10.13 10.79 -1.96
N ALA A 41 9.52 10.86 -0.77
CA ALA A 41 9.30 9.71 0.10
C ALA A 41 8.44 8.63 -0.59
N MET A 42 7.40 9.04 -1.32
CA MET A 42 6.49 8.13 -2.00
C MET A 42 7.09 7.50 -3.26
N ILE A 43 7.90 8.26 -4.00
CA ILE A 43 8.70 7.73 -5.11
C ILE A 43 9.66 6.65 -4.57
N LEU A 44 10.40 6.94 -3.49
CA LEU A 44 11.29 5.95 -2.87
C LEU A 44 10.53 4.72 -2.38
N LEU A 45 9.39 4.90 -1.71
CA LEU A 45 8.55 3.80 -1.24
C LEU A 45 7.99 2.96 -2.40
N SER A 46 7.63 3.57 -3.52
CA SER A 46 7.19 2.84 -4.71
C SER A 46 8.30 1.97 -5.30
N LEU A 47 9.55 2.44 -5.33
CA LEU A 47 10.71 1.66 -5.79
C LEU A 47 10.98 0.49 -4.85
N VAL A 48 10.91 0.72 -3.54
CA VAL A 48 11.08 -0.33 -2.52
C VAL A 48 9.96 -1.37 -2.62
N ALA A 49 8.71 -0.94 -2.80
CA ALA A 49 7.57 -1.83 -2.99
C ALA A 49 7.71 -2.65 -4.28
N GLY A 50 8.14 -2.04 -5.38
CA GLY A 50 8.42 -2.73 -6.64
C GLY A 50 9.50 -3.80 -6.47
N TYR A 51 10.62 -3.45 -5.84
CA TYR A 51 11.70 -4.39 -5.53
C TYR A 51 11.23 -5.54 -4.62
N ALA A 52 10.49 -5.22 -3.56
CA ALA A 52 9.95 -6.21 -2.62
C ALA A 52 8.96 -7.16 -3.31
N SER A 53 8.18 -6.66 -4.27
CA SER A 53 7.27 -7.45 -5.11
C SER A 53 8.02 -8.47 -5.96
N VAL A 54 9.08 -8.05 -6.66
CA VAL A 54 9.92 -8.94 -7.49
C VAL A 54 10.61 -10.00 -6.63
N ARG A 55 11.12 -9.61 -5.45
CA ARG A 55 11.83 -10.51 -4.54
C ARG A 55 10.91 -11.33 -3.63
N LYS A 56 9.58 -11.21 -3.77
CA LYS A 56 8.57 -11.89 -2.94
C LYS A 56 8.86 -11.73 -1.44
N ARG A 57 9.20 -10.52 -0.99
CA ARG A 57 9.48 -10.19 0.42
C ARG A 57 8.21 -9.60 1.05
N PRO A 58 7.32 -10.42 1.65
CA PRO A 58 6.01 -9.95 2.12
C PRO A 58 6.11 -8.88 3.20
N TYR A 59 7.07 -9.01 4.12
CA TYR A 59 7.25 -8.03 5.21
C TYR A 59 7.64 -6.64 4.70
N LEU A 60 8.47 -6.56 3.66
CA LEU A 60 8.84 -5.28 3.06
C LEU A 60 7.67 -4.65 2.30
N LEU A 61 6.83 -5.47 1.65
CA LEU A 61 5.59 -4.99 1.02
C LEU A 61 4.61 -4.45 2.06
N THR A 62 4.43 -5.13 3.19
CA THR A 62 3.58 -4.67 4.29
C THR A 62 4.11 -3.37 4.88
N LEU A 63 5.43 -3.27 5.12
CA LEU A 63 6.04 -2.04 5.62
C LEU A 63 5.88 -0.88 4.63
N ALA A 64 6.12 -1.12 3.33
CA ALA A 64 5.97 -0.11 2.31
C ALA A 64 4.51 0.36 2.18
N ALA A 65 3.55 -0.56 2.30
CA ALA A 65 2.13 -0.22 2.36
C ALA A 65 1.79 0.59 3.61
N LEU A 66 2.29 0.23 4.80
CA LEU A 66 2.04 1.00 6.02
C LEU A 66 2.59 2.43 5.92
N LEU A 67 3.81 2.58 5.39
CA LEU A 67 4.45 3.87 5.21
C LEU A 67 3.80 4.72 4.10
N SER A 68 3.12 4.11 3.13
CA SER A 68 2.38 4.86 2.10
C SER A 68 1.14 5.59 2.65
N PHE A 69 0.69 5.26 3.87
CA PHE A 69 -0.39 5.98 4.54
C PHE A 69 0.06 7.24 5.29
N PHE A 70 1.36 7.42 5.53
CA PHE A 70 1.88 8.60 6.22
C PHE A 70 1.52 9.94 5.53
N PRO A 71 1.61 10.07 4.19
CA PRO A 71 1.14 11.27 3.50
C PRO A 71 -0.37 11.33 3.26
N VAL A 72 -1.18 10.38 3.73
CA VAL A 72 -2.66 10.51 3.65
C VAL A 72 -3.16 11.67 4.51
N GLY A 73 -2.48 11.96 5.62
CA GLY A 73 -2.72 13.19 6.39
C GLY A 73 -2.46 14.47 5.57
N TYR A 74 -1.44 14.43 4.69
CA TYR A 74 -1.15 15.54 3.76
C TYR A 74 -2.27 15.71 2.72
N TYR A 75 -2.80 14.59 2.19
CA TYR A 75 -3.87 14.59 1.21
C TYR A 75 -5.22 15.13 1.72
N LEU A 76 -5.49 15.02 3.02
CA LEU A 76 -6.74 15.53 3.60
C LEU A 76 -6.66 17.02 3.96
N LEU A 77 -5.48 17.52 4.35
CA LEU A 77 -5.32 18.83 4.98
C LEU A 77 -4.80 19.95 4.06
N GLY A 78 -4.19 19.67 2.91
CA GLY A 78 -3.53 20.74 2.13
C GLY A 78 -3.46 20.62 0.61
N THR A 79 -4.03 19.57 -0.01
CA THR A 79 -3.88 19.34 -1.46
C THR A 79 -5.11 19.70 -2.29
N PRO A 80 -4.92 19.99 -3.60
CA PRO A 80 -6.01 20.20 -4.57
C PRO A 80 -7.06 19.07 -4.54
N GLU A 81 -8.33 19.37 -4.85
CA GLU A 81 -9.47 18.45 -4.69
C GLU A 81 -9.28 17.06 -5.31
N TRP A 82 -8.57 16.95 -6.44
CA TRP A 82 -8.35 15.67 -7.10
C TRP A 82 -7.40 14.73 -6.31
N PHE A 83 -6.44 15.29 -5.57
CA PHE A 83 -5.56 14.51 -4.69
C PHE A 83 -6.27 14.04 -3.41
N ARG A 84 -7.32 14.73 -2.97
CA ARG A 84 -8.16 14.26 -1.85
C ARG A 84 -8.80 12.92 -2.15
N TRP A 85 -9.25 12.69 -3.38
CA TRP A 85 -9.83 11.41 -3.79
C TRP A 85 -8.81 10.26 -3.68
N ILE A 86 -7.55 10.53 -3.99
CA ILE A 86 -6.45 9.55 -3.82
C ILE A 86 -6.26 9.23 -2.33
N GLY A 87 -6.29 10.25 -1.47
CA GLY A 87 -6.25 10.08 -0.02
C GLY A 87 -7.41 9.24 0.52
N ILE A 88 -8.64 9.52 0.07
CA ILE A 88 -9.86 8.78 0.45
C ILE A 88 -9.77 7.31 0.01
N LEU A 89 -9.37 7.05 -1.25
CA LEU A 89 -9.21 5.70 -1.78
C LEU A 89 -8.15 4.91 -1.02
N ASN A 90 -7.01 5.54 -0.69
CA ASN A 90 -6.00 4.93 0.17
C ASN A 90 -6.56 4.61 1.56
N LEU A 91 -7.29 5.53 2.19
CA LEU A 91 -7.87 5.31 3.51
C LEU A 91 -8.87 4.14 3.50
N LEU A 92 -9.72 4.04 2.47
CA LEU A 92 -10.63 2.91 2.27
C LEU A 92 -9.86 1.60 2.10
N LEU A 93 -8.80 1.59 1.29
CA LEU A 93 -7.92 0.43 1.14
C LEU A 93 -7.28 0.02 2.46
N PHE A 94 -6.84 0.97 3.29
CA PHE A 94 -6.31 0.69 4.62
C PHE A 94 -7.34 0.02 5.52
N VAL A 95 -8.56 0.57 5.58
CA VAL A 95 -9.66 0.02 6.42
C VAL A 95 -10.04 -1.38 5.96
N VAL A 96 -10.18 -1.60 4.65
CA VAL A 96 -10.53 -2.92 4.08
C VAL A 96 -9.42 -3.94 4.34
N SER A 97 -8.17 -3.59 4.04
CA SER A 97 -7.04 -4.50 4.23
C SER A 97 -6.77 -4.80 5.70
N GLY A 98 -6.86 -3.80 6.58
CA GLY A 98 -6.79 -3.96 8.02
C GLY A 98 -7.93 -4.82 8.56
N GLY A 99 -9.16 -4.61 8.09
CA GLY A 99 -10.32 -5.43 8.45
C GLY A 99 -10.15 -6.90 8.08
N ILE A 100 -9.71 -7.19 6.85
CA ILE A 100 -9.42 -8.57 6.40
C ILE A 100 -8.32 -9.19 7.26
N PHE A 101 -7.26 -8.44 7.58
CA PHE A 101 -6.18 -8.90 8.45
C PHE A 101 -6.70 -9.26 9.85
N LEU A 102 -7.50 -8.39 10.46
CA LEU A 102 -8.08 -8.62 11.80
C LEU A 102 -9.01 -9.84 11.83
N VAL A 103 -9.88 -9.99 10.83
CA VAL A 103 -10.79 -11.15 10.73
C VAL A 103 -9.98 -12.45 10.60
N LYS A 104 -8.97 -12.49 9.72
CA LYS A 104 -8.09 -13.65 9.59
C LYS A 104 -7.33 -13.95 10.87
N PHE A 105 -6.82 -12.91 11.53
CA PHE A 105 -6.08 -13.05 12.77
C PHE A 105 -6.95 -13.60 13.90
N ALA A 106 -8.19 -13.09 14.05
CA ALA A 106 -9.16 -13.58 15.01
C ALA A 106 -9.54 -15.05 14.76
N ASN A 107 -9.84 -15.43 13.51
CA ASN A 107 -10.13 -16.83 13.14
C ASN A 107 -8.96 -17.77 13.45
N ASN A 108 -7.72 -17.33 13.22
CA ASN A 108 -6.53 -18.16 13.46
C ASN A 108 -6.25 -18.38 14.95
N ARG A 109 -6.65 -17.44 15.83
CA ARG A 109 -6.58 -17.63 17.29
C ARG A 109 -7.65 -18.61 17.79
N ASN A 110 -8.88 -18.50 17.30
CA ASN A 110 -9.97 -19.41 17.66
C ASN A 110 -9.64 -20.87 17.30
N LEU A 111 -9.06 -21.11 16.11
CA LEU A 111 -8.65 -22.46 15.71
C LEU A 111 -7.56 -23.06 16.62
N LYS A 112 -6.60 -22.25 17.07
CA LYS A 112 -5.56 -22.73 17.99
C LYS A 112 -6.12 -23.11 19.36
N GLN A 113 -7.09 -22.34 19.88
CA GLN A 113 -7.74 -22.66 21.15
C GLN A 113 -8.54 -23.95 21.09
N ILE A 114 -9.18 -24.27 19.96
CA ILE A 114 -9.92 -25.53 19.82
C ILE A 114 -8.96 -26.72 19.81
N ILE A 115 -7.83 -26.62 19.10
CA ILE A 115 -6.84 -27.72 18.99
C ILE A 115 -6.06 -27.96 20.29
N GLU A 116 -5.88 -26.94 21.14
CA GLU A 116 -5.19 -27.10 22.44
C GLU A 116 -6.11 -27.65 23.56
N VAL A 117 -7.43 -27.74 23.32
CA VAL A 117 -8.41 -28.22 24.30
C VAL A 117 -8.78 -29.71 24.08
N ASP A 118 -8.41 -30.28 22.93
CA ASP A 118 -8.53 -31.71 22.60
C ASP A 118 -7.22 -32.48 22.84
#